data_AF-A0A661CHH3-F1
#
_entry.id   AF-A0A661CHH3-F1
#
_cell.length_a   1.000
_cell.length_b   1.000
_cell.length_c   1.000
_cell.angle_alpha   90.00
_cell.angle_beta   90.00
_cell.angle_gamma   90.00
#
_symmetry.space_group_name_H-M   'P 1'
#
loop_
_entity.id
_entity.type
_entity.pdbx_description
1 polymer ?
#
loop_
_entity_poly.entity_id
_entity_poly.type
_entity_poly.pdbx_seq_one_letter_code
_entity_poly.pdbx_strand_id
1 'polypeptide(L)'
;MLTFMMGSQHYFGFIVAPICILMGILYLTIPYFSLEKQAIETKALIGPVTRKWEFSSPDDLICEDGKIFINTDGKRKKVGISRWLAEQQDWNAFLQAIEQMKKSEGLEKQPYAQRSVG
;
A
#
# COMPACT_ATOMS: atom_id res chain seq x y z
N MET A 1 -11.75 29.90 48.02
CA MET A 1 -12.10 28.79 47.10
C MET A 1 -12.02 29.30 45.64
N LEU A 2 -10.83 29.68 45.17
CA LEU A 2 -10.65 30.21 43.80
C LEU A 2 -9.26 29.89 43.21
N THR A 3 -8.30 29.44 44.03
CA THR A 3 -6.94 29.13 43.59
C THR A 3 -6.77 27.72 42.97
N PHE A 4 -7.77 26.84 43.09
CA PHE A 4 -7.67 25.45 42.61
C PHE A 4 -8.02 25.29 41.11
N MET A 5 -8.61 26.31 40.47
CA MET A 5 -9.01 26.21 39.04
C MET A 5 -7.93 26.64 38.04
N MET A 6 -6.82 27.25 38.49
CA MET A 6 -5.77 27.77 37.59
C MET A 6 -4.61 26.79 37.34
N GLY A 7 -4.47 25.74 38.17
CA GLY A 7 -3.40 24.74 38.01
C GLY A 7 -3.66 23.68 36.93
N SER A 8 -4.90 23.48 36.48
CA SER A 8 -5.27 22.36 35.59
C SER A 8 -5.00 22.60 34.11
N GLN A 9 -4.79 23.86 33.68
CA GLN A 9 -4.63 24.23 32.27
C GLN A 9 -3.23 23.88 31.71
N HIS A 10 -2.20 23.87 32.57
CA HIS A 10 -0.82 23.61 32.13
C HIS A 10 -0.48 22.12 31.97
N TYR A 11 -1.09 21.24 32.77
CA TYR A 11 -0.86 19.79 32.69
C TYR A 11 -1.51 19.16 31.45
N PHE A 12 -2.64 19.72 30.99
CA PHE A 12 -3.33 19.21 29.81
C PHE A 12 -2.45 19.27 28.56
N GLY A 13 -1.76 20.39 28.32
CA GLY A 13 -0.82 20.52 27.20
C GLY A 13 0.38 19.57 27.30
N PHE A 14 0.91 19.37 28.50
CA PHE A 14 2.04 18.45 28.75
C PHE A 14 1.70 16.98 28.51
N ILE A 15 0.42 16.59 28.62
CA ILE A 15 -0.03 15.22 28.38
C ILE A 15 -0.49 15.05 26.92
N VAL A 16 -1.21 16.03 26.37
CA VAL A 16 -1.76 15.94 25.00
C VAL A 16 -0.65 16.03 23.95
N ALA A 17 0.34 16.90 24.14
CA ALA A 17 1.44 17.06 23.19
C ALA A 17 2.21 15.75 22.92
N PRO A 18 2.70 15.00 23.94
CA PRO A 18 3.39 13.73 23.69
C PRO A 18 2.47 12.65 23.12
N ILE A 19 1.18 12.62 23.50
CA ILE A 19 0.21 11.68 22.92
C ILE A 19 0.00 11.98 21.42
N CYS A 20 -0.13 13.24 21.04
CA CYS A 20 -0.24 13.63 19.63
C CYS A 20 1.04 13.33 18.84
N ILE A 21 2.21 13.55 19.42
CA ILE A 21 3.50 13.20 18.79
C ILE A 21 3.60 11.68 18.60
N LEU A 22 3.28 10.89 19.63
CA LEU A 22 3.24 9.43 19.55
C LEU A 22 2.24 8.93 18.50
N MET A 23 1.04 9.51 18.47
CA MET A 23 0.03 9.22 17.44
C MET A 23 0.55 9.57 16.05
N GLY A 24 1.21 10.72 15.88
CA GLY A 24 1.80 11.12 14.61
C GLY A 24 2.88 10.14 14.13
N ILE A 25 3.80 9.76 15.01
CA ILE A 25 4.87 8.78 14.71
C ILE A 25 4.27 7.42 14.36
N LEU A 26 3.29 6.96 15.13
CA LEU A 26 2.61 5.69 14.87
C LEU A 26 1.84 5.72 13.55
N TYR A 27 1.23 6.84 13.22
CA TYR A 27 0.54 7.04 11.94
C TYR A 27 1.50 7.02 10.75
N LEU A 28 2.73 7.53 10.93
CA LEU A 28 3.80 7.50 9.92
C LEU A 28 4.37 6.10 9.68
N THR A 29 4.28 5.19 10.66
CA THR A 29 4.83 3.82 10.53
C THR A 29 3.84 2.82 9.95
N ILE A 30 2.57 3.19 9.76
CA ILE A 30 1.58 2.29 9.17
C ILE A 30 1.81 2.23 7.65
N PRO A 31 2.08 1.05 7.07
CA PRO A 31 2.26 0.93 5.63
C PRO A 31 0.97 1.34 4.90
N TYR A 32 1.08 2.34 4.03
CA TYR A 32 -0.05 2.89 3.26
C TYR A 32 -0.66 1.87 2.29
N PHE A 33 0.15 0.93 1.81
CA PHE A 33 -0.27 -0.16 0.97
C PHE A 33 0.58 -1.41 1.20
N SER A 34 -0.01 -2.57 0.97
CA SER A 34 0.68 -3.86 1.00
C SER A 34 0.35 -4.61 -0.29
N LEU A 35 1.38 -5.25 -0.87
CA LEU A 35 1.23 -6.12 -2.03
C LEU A 35 1.22 -7.57 -1.56
N GLU A 36 0.07 -8.23 -1.70
CA GLU A 36 -0.09 -9.66 -1.49
C GLU A 36 -0.15 -10.38 -2.85
N LYS A 37 0.07 -11.70 -2.89
CA LYS A 37 0.28 -12.46 -4.14
C LYS A 37 -0.80 -12.26 -5.22
N GLN A 38 -2.04 -11.97 -4.83
CA GLN A 38 -3.18 -11.77 -5.73
C GLN A 38 -4.05 -10.56 -5.35
N ALA A 39 -3.56 -9.71 -4.44
CA ALA A 39 -4.32 -8.57 -3.95
C ALA A 39 -3.41 -7.40 -3.58
N ILE A 40 -3.84 -6.19 -3.93
CA ILE A 40 -3.28 -4.96 -3.38
C ILE A 40 -4.19 -4.50 -2.26
N GLU A 41 -3.67 -4.42 -1.04
CA GLU A 41 -4.37 -3.79 0.07
C GLU A 41 -3.93 -2.33 0.18
N THR A 42 -4.89 -1.42 0.13
CA THR A 42 -4.67 0.01 0.39
C THR A 42 -5.35 0.37 1.70
N LYS A 43 -4.61 0.93 2.65
CA LYS A 43 -5.22 1.54 3.83
C LYS A 43 -5.61 2.98 3.49
N ALA A 44 -6.83 3.36 3.83
CA ALA A 44 -7.28 4.72 3.61
C ALA A 44 -6.44 5.71 4.45
N LEU A 45 -6.13 6.85 3.83
CA LEU A 45 -5.50 8.00 4.50
C LEU A 45 -6.41 8.61 5.59
N ILE A 46 -7.71 8.31 5.57
CA ILE A 46 -8.66 8.82 6.56
C ILE A 46 -9.68 7.70 6.85
N GLY A 47 -9.68 7.22 8.09
CA GLY A 47 -10.63 6.21 8.59
C GLY A 47 -10.14 4.76 8.50
N PRO A 48 -10.86 3.81 9.13
CA PRO A 48 -10.49 2.38 9.23
C PRO A 48 -10.73 1.58 7.93
N VAL A 49 -10.84 2.26 6.79
CA VAL A 49 -11.23 1.63 5.53
C VAL A 49 -10.01 1.01 4.86
N THR A 50 -9.89 -0.31 4.97
CA THR A 50 -8.96 -1.09 4.13
C THR A 50 -9.67 -1.45 2.83
N ARG A 51 -9.08 -1.09 1.70
CA ARG A 51 -9.61 -1.42 0.38
C ARG A 51 -8.70 -2.46 -0.27
N LYS A 52 -9.24 -3.66 -0.43
CA LYS A 52 -8.58 -4.74 -1.16
C LYS A 52 -8.92 -4.65 -2.64
N TRP A 53 -7.90 -4.75 -3.47
CA TRP A 53 -8.03 -4.81 -4.91
C TRP A 53 -7.48 -6.15 -5.38
N GLU A 54 -8.39 -7.09 -5.62
CA GLU A 54 -8.04 -8.41 -6.13
C GLU A 54 -7.78 -8.31 -7.64
N PHE A 55 -6.76 -9.03 -8.09
CA PHE A 55 -6.40 -9.15 -9.51
C PHE A 55 -6.12 -10.62 -9.83
N SER A 56 -6.52 -11.07 -11.02
CA SER A 56 -6.40 -12.47 -11.41
C SER A 56 -5.01 -12.82 -11.93
N SER A 57 -4.33 -11.86 -12.55
CA SER A 57 -2.95 -12.00 -13.02
C SER A 57 -2.14 -10.73 -12.73
N PRO A 58 -0.83 -10.83 -12.47
CA PRO A 58 0.11 -9.70 -12.45
C PRO A 58 0.10 -8.89 -13.74
N ASP A 59 -0.37 -9.45 -14.87
CA ASP A 59 -0.54 -8.70 -16.11
C ASP A 59 -1.70 -7.72 -16.10
N ASP A 60 -2.67 -7.91 -15.20
CA ASP A 60 -3.77 -6.96 -14.98
C ASP A 60 -3.31 -5.68 -14.28
N LEU A 61 -2.11 -5.68 -13.69
CA LEU A 61 -1.48 -4.53 -13.06
C LEU A 61 -0.75 -3.66 -14.08
N ILE A 62 -1.30 -2.47 -14.30
CA ILE A 62 -0.77 -1.47 -15.21
C ILE A 62 -0.25 -0.30 -14.38
N CYS A 63 1.06 -0.05 -14.46
CA CYS A 63 1.68 1.13 -13.89
C CYS A 63 1.91 2.16 -14.99
N GLU A 64 1.13 3.24 -14.99
CA GLU A 64 1.25 4.34 -15.96
C GLU A 64 1.35 5.67 -15.21
N ASP A 65 2.31 6.52 -15.59
CA ASP A 65 2.47 7.88 -15.03
C ASP A 65 2.57 7.90 -13.48
N GLY A 66 3.27 6.91 -12.91
CA GLY A 66 3.40 6.77 -11.47
C GLY A 66 2.08 6.50 -10.73
N LYS A 67 1.06 6.00 -11.43
CA LYS A 67 -0.23 5.57 -10.87
C LYS A 67 -0.42 4.10 -11.16
N ILE A 68 -1.03 3.39 -10.20
CA ILE A 68 -1.35 1.98 -10.36
C ILE A 68 -2.80 1.84 -10.81
N PHE A 69 -3.00 1.04 -11.85
CA PHE A 69 -4.30 0.66 -12.36
C PHE A 69 -4.39 -0.86 -12.36
N ILE A 70 -5.55 -1.38 -12.01
CA ILE A 70 -5.87 -2.79 -12.12
C ILE A 70 -6.96 -2.92 -13.16
N ASN A 71 -6.73 -3.77 -14.15
CA ASN A 71 -7.72 -4.12 -15.16
C ASN A 71 -8.49 -5.36 -14.66
N THR A 72 -9.75 -5.20 -14.26
CA THR A 72 -10.60 -6.31 -13.85
C THR A 72 -11.76 -6.42 -14.83
N ASP A 73 -11.88 -7.56 -15.53
CA ASP A 73 -12.97 -7.82 -16.49
C ASP A 73 -13.15 -6.71 -17.54
N GLY A 74 -12.04 -6.19 -18.08
CA GLY A 74 -12.04 -5.11 -19.07
C GLY A 74 -12.37 -3.72 -18.52
N LYS A 75 -12.54 -3.58 -17.19
CA LYS A 75 -12.70 -2.29 -16.51
C LYS A 75 -11.41 -1.90 -15.81
N ARG A 76 -10.82 -0.79 -16.27
CA ARG A 76 -9.66 -0.17 -15.64
C ARG A 76 -10.08 0.54 -14.35
N LYS A 77 -9.68 -0.01 -13.20
CA LYS A 77 -9.86 0.60 -11.88
C LYS A 77 -8.56 1.25 -11.42
N LYS A 78 -8.64 2.51 -10.99
CA LYS A 78 -7.50 3.23 -10.43
C LYS A 78 -7.32 2.84 -8.97
N VAL A 79 -6.16 2.26 -8.65
CA VAL A 79 -5.73 2.07 -7.26
C VAL A 79 -5.25 3.43 -6.79
N GLY A 80 -5.81 3.95 -5.70
CA GLY A 80 -5.57 5.31 -5.20
C GLY A 80 -4.13 5.61 -4.75
N ILE A 81 -3.16 4.77 -5.12
CA ILE A 81 -1.75 4.94 -4.84
C ILE A 81 -1.11 5.66 -6.02
N SER A 82 -0.48 6.80 -5.74
CA SER A 82 0.41 7.49 -6.65
C SER A 82 1.85 7.42 -6.14
N ARG A 83 2.84 7.48 -7.03
CA ARG A 83 4.26 7.50 -6.71
C ARG A 83 4.64 8.53 -5.63
N TRP A 84 3.92 9.65 -5.55
CA TRP A 84 4.14 10.70 -4.56
C TRP A 84 3.74 10.33 -3.12
N LEU A 85 2.93 9.29 -2.96
CA LEU A 85 2.49 8.78 -1.65
C LEU A 85 3.44 7.70 -1.10
N ALA A 86 4.44 7.29 -1.86
CA ALA A 86 5.40 6.25 -1.49
C ALA A 86 6.82 6.81 -1.56
N GLU A 87 7.71 6.31 -0.70
CA GLU A 87 9.12 6.59 -0.82
C GLU A 87 9.67 5.98 -2.13
N GLN A 88 10.65 6.62 -2.75
CA GLN A 88 11.18 6.19 -4.05
C GLN A 88 11.77 4.76 -3.99
N GLN A 89 12.37 4.40 -2.85
CA GLN A 89 12.92 3.06 -2.63
C GLN A 89 11.81 2.00 -2.61
N ASP A 90 10.74 2.24 -1.84
CA ASP A 90 9.59 1.33 -1.75
C ASP A 90 8.86 1.20 -3.07
N TRP A 91 8.75 2.30 -3.83
CA TRP A 91 8.17 2.28 -5.17
C TRP A 91 8.96 1.39 -6.13
N ASN A 92 10.29 1.46 -6.09
CA ASN A 92 11.14 0.59 -6.90
C ASN A 92 11.04 -0.88 -6.47
N ALA A 93 11.01 -1.14 -5.16
CA ALA A 93 10.82 -2.50 -4.63
C ALA A 93 9.47 -3.08 -5.08
N PHE A 94 8.41 -2.27 -5.08
CA PHE A 94 7.10 -2.64 -5.59
C PHE A 94 7.12 -3.00 -7.08
N LEU A 95 7.76 -2.18 -7.92
CA LEU A 95 7.88 -2.46 -9.36
C LEU A 95 8.66 -3.75 -9.62
N GLN A 96 9.74 -3.99 -8.89
CA GLN A 96 10.51 -5.24 -8.98
C GLN A 96 9.69 -6.45 -8.53
N ALA A 97 8.87 -6.31 -7.47
CA ALA A 97 8.00 -7.38 -7.02
C ALA A 97 6.95 -7.77 -8.08
N ILE A 98 6.34 -6.78 -8.76
CA ILE A 98 5.42 -7.05 -9.88
C ILE A 98 6.14 -7.77 -11.02
N GLU A 99 7.34 -7.31 -11.40
CA GLU A 99 8.14 -7.93 -12.46
C GLU A 99 8.50 -9.38 -12.13
N GLN A 100 8.85 -9.67 -10.87
CA GLN A 100 9.10 -11.03 -10.40
C GLN A 100 7.84 -11.90 -10.45
N MET A 101 6.68 -11.37 -10.05
CA MET A 101 5.40 -12.09 -10.14
C MET A 101 5.05 -12.43 -11.60
N LYS A 102 5.22 -11.47 -12.52
CA LYS A 102 5.05 -11.70 -13.97
C LYS A 102 5.99 -12.79 -14.47
N LYS A 103 7.26 -12.76 -14.05
CA LYS A 103 8.23 -13.78 -14.43
C LYS A 103 7.86 -15.17 -13.90
N SER A 104 7.35 -15.28 -12.67
CA SER A 104 6.90 -16.56 -12.11
C SER A 104 5.65 -17.10 -12.79
N GLU A 105 4.67 -16.26 -13.13
CA GLU A 105 3.48 -16.70 -13.88
C GLU A 105 3.81 -17.05 -15.34
N GLY A 106 4.74 -16.31 -15.95
CA GLY A 106 5.27 -16.61 -17.28
C GLY A 106 6.07 -17.92 -17.34
N LEU A 107 6.68 -18.34 -16.22
CA LEU A 107 7.35 -19.63 -16.09
C LEU A 107 6.35 -20.78 -15.93
N GLU A 108 5.19 -20.56 -15.30
CA GLU A 108 4.13 -21.55 -15.17
C GLU A 108 3.37 -21.79 -16.50
N LYS A 109 3.32 -20.77 -17.37
CA LYS A 109 2.72 -20.85 -18.72
C LYS A 109 3.67 -21.37 -19.81
N GLN A 110 4.87 -21.86 -19.48
CA GLN A 110 5.65 -22.65 -20.46
C GLN A 110 5.05 -24.06 -20.54
N PRO A 111 4.32 -24.42 -21.61
CA PRO A 111 3.99 -25.82 -21.81
C PRO A 111 5.29 -26.60 -21.90
N TYR A 112 5.33 -27.71 -21.19
CA TYR A 112 6.29 -28.81 -21.32
C TYR A 112 6.17 -29.46 -22.72
N ALA A 113 6.20 -28.66 -23.78
CA ALA A 113 6.10 -29.08 -25.15
C ALA A 113 7.51 -29.20 -25.73
N GLN A 114 7.86 -30.47 -25.97
CA GLN A 114 8.86 -30.94 -26.90
C GLN A 114 10.31 -30.84 -26.46
N ARG A 115 10.67 -31.71 -25.52
CA ARG A 115 11.94 -32.43 -25.63
C ARG A 115 11.85 -33.33 -26.87
N SER A 116 12.26 -32.75 -27.99
CA SER A 116 12.52 -33.38 -29.28
C SER A 116 13.16 -34.76 -29.08
N VAL A 117 12.44 -35.80 -29.51
CA VAL A 117 13.01 -37.09 -29.87
C VAL A 117 13.77 -36.85 -31.18
N GLY A 118 15.09 -36.93 -31.11
CA GLY A 118 16.00 -36.88 -32.25
C GLY A 118 17.20 -37.75 -31.91
#